data_AF-A0A1G4XGP5-F1
#
_entry.id   AF-A0A1G4XGP5-F1
#
_cell.length_a   1.000
_cell.length_b   1.000
_cell.length_c   1.000
_cell.angle_alpha   90.00
_cell.angle_beta   90.00
_cell.angle_gamma   90.00
#
_symmetry.space_group_name_H-M   'P 1'
#
loop_
_entity.id
_entity.type
_entity.pdbx_description
1 polymer ?
#
loop_
_entity_poly.entity_id
_entity_poly.type
_entity_poly.pdbx_seq_one_letter_code
_entity_poly.pdbx_strand_id
1 'polypeptide(L)'
;MKLPVHNSTGMPIYVGAAMVLPGETRHFDEHEVPSHLRPEKAAAENVAPEPGNPLVELLQLKVDDVKAALPALTDTELELLGELEQLSGTPRKGVLGAVAEEVLKRAEAKP
;
A
#
# COMPACT_ATOMS: atom_id res chain seq x y z
N MET A 1 21.73 -15.88 5.58
CA MET A 1 21.05 -15.41 4.34
C MET A 1 21.80 -14.17 3.88
N LYS A 2 22.09 -14.03 2.57
CA LYS A 2 22.80 -12.87 2.05
C LYS A 2 21.83 -11.84 1.47
N LEU A 3 21.85 -10.62 1.99
CA LEU A 3 21.04 -9.49 1.58
C LEU A 3 21.79 -8.64 0.54
N PRO A 4 21.17 -8.31 -0.61
CA PRO A 4 21.74 -7.38 -1.57
C PRO A 4 21.58 -5.94 -1.05
N VAL A 5 22.69 -5.21 -1.01
CA VAL A 5 22.73 -3.77 -0.75
C VAL A 5 23.18 -3.08 -2.02
N HIS A 6 22.28 -2.30 -2.61
CA HIS A 6 22.54 -1.47 -3.78
C HIS A 6 22.79 -0.03 -3.36
N ASN A 7 23.88 0.57 -3.85
CA ASN A 7 24.16 1.97 -3.59
C ASN A 7 23.62 2.86 -4.70
N SER A 8 22.42 3.41 -4.52
CA SER A 8 21.81 4.40 -5.41
C SER A 8 22.30 5.83 -5.17
N THR A 9 23.23 6.05 -4.25
CA THR A 9 23.69 7.39 -3.84
C THR A 9 24.97 7.78 -4.59
N GLY A 10 25.30 9.08 -4.62
CA GLY A 10 26.53 9.60 -5.23
C GLY A 10 27.79 9.42 -4.38
N MET A 11 27.70 8.78 -3.20
CA MET A 11 28.83 8.57 -2.28
C MET A 11 28.95 7.09 -1.92
N PRO A 12 30.14 6.58 -1.56
CA PRO A 12 30.29 5.20 -1.11
C PRO A 12 29.50 4.93 0.18
N ILE A 13 28.86 3.76 0.25
CA ILE A 13 28.16 3.26 1.43
C ILE A 13 29.03 2.19 2.09
N TYR A 14 29.14 2.22 3.42
CA TYR A 14 29.89 1.21 4.17
C TYR A 14 28.92 0.26 4.88
N VAL A 15 29.08 -1.05 4.62
CA VAL A 15 28.34 -2.14 5.26
C VAL A 15 29.35 -3.06 5.93
N GLY A 16 29.36 -3.09 7.25
CA GLY A 16 30.41 -3.77 8.02
C GLY A 16 31.80 -3.23 7.67
N ALA A 17 32.70 -4.11 7.22
CA ALA A 17 34.05 -3.77 6.77
C ALA A 17 34.15 -3.48 5.26
N ALA A 18 33.05 -3.57 4.50
CA ALA A 18 33.06 -3.46 3.06
C ALA A 18 32.45 -2.15 2.56
N MET A 19 33.02 -1.62 1.48
CA MET A 19 32.57 -0.41 0.80
C MET A 19 31.80 -0.76 -0.48
N VAL A 20 30.60 -0.22 -0.65
CA VAL A 20 29.77 -0.32 -1.85
C VAL A 20 29.85 1.01 -2.61
N LEU A 21 30.42 1.01 -3.81
CA LEU A 21 30.55 2.24 -4.61
C LEU A 21 29.20 2.66 -5.23
N PRO A 22 29.04 3.95 -5.62
CA PRO A 22 27.87 4.42 -6.35
C PRO A 22 27.55 3.55 -7.58
N GLY A 23 26.31 3.07 -7.67
CA GLY A 23 25.83 2.18 -8.73
C GLY A 23 26.21 0.71 -8.56
N GLU A 24 26.95 0.33 -7.52
CA GLU A 24 27.35 -1.05 -7.25
C GLU A 24 26.32 -1.75 -6.34
N THR A 25 26.16 -3.07 -6.52
CA THR A 25 25.37 -3.93 -5.63
C THR A 25 26.27 -5.01 -5.02
N ARG A 26 26.27 -5.12 -3.70
CA ARG A 26 27.00 -6.18 -2.98
C ARG A 26 26.10 -6.99 -2.07
N HIS A 27 26.49 -8.23 -1.80
CA HIS A 27 25.72 -9.17 -0.98
C HIS A 27 26.41 -9.36 0.37
N PHE A 28 25.67 -9.15 1.46
CA PHE A 28 26.16 -9.18 2.84
C PHE A 28 25.35 -10.13 3.69
N ASP A 29 25.93 -10.70 4.74
CA ASP A 29 25.14 -11.49 5.67
C ASP A 29 24.19 -10.60 6.48
N GLU A 30 23.00 -11.12 6.80
CA GLU A 30 21.90 -10.35 7.41
C GLU A 30 22.25 -9.62 8.72
N HIS A 31 23.19 -10.17 9.48
CA HIS A 31 23.68 -9.57 10.72
C HIS A 31 24.67 -8.43 10.48
N GLU A 32 25.32 -8.36 9.31
CA GLU A 32 26.27 -7.32 8.95
C GLU A 32 25.60 -6.09 8.31
N VAL A 33 24.37 -6.24 7.81
CA VAL A 33 23.61 -5.15 7.19
C VAL A 33 22.87 -4.35 8.27
N PRO A 34 23.23 -3.05 8.47
CA PRO A 34 22.46 -2.17 9.34
C PRO A 34 20.99 -2.13 8.92
N SER A 35 20.08 -2.05 9.88
CA SER A 35 18.63 -2.10 9.63
C SER A 35 18.13 -1.09 8.59
N HIS A 36 18.77 0.08 8.49
CA HIS A 36 18.45 1.14 7.53
C HIS A 36 19.02 0.92 6.12
N LEU A 37 19.93 -0.04 5.93
CA LEU A 37 20.49 -0.44 4.64
C LEU A 37 19.99 -1.81 4.18
N ARG A 38 19.24 -2.52 5.03
CA ARG A 38 18.49 -3.67 4.55
C ARG A 38 17.52 -3.13 3.52
N PRO A 39 17.40 -3.77 2.35
CA PRO A 39 16.29 -3.47 1.46
C PRO A 39 15.03 -3.60 2.29
N GLU A 40 14.41 -2.46 2.62
CA GLU A 40 13.02 -2.41 3.01
C GLU A 40 12.32 -3.08 1.85
N LYS A 41 11.88 -4.32 2.10
CA LYS A 41 11.39 -5.28 1.11
C LYS A 41 10.74 -4.51 -0.03
N ALA A 42 11.52 -4.32 -1.10
CA ALA A 42 11.07 -3.51 -2.21
C ALA A 42 9.73 -4.11 -2.60
N ALA A 43 8.70 -3.27 -2.59
CA ALA A 43 7.37 -3.60 -3.04
C ALA A 43 7.48 -4.03 -4.50
N ALA A 44 7.77 -5.31 -4.69
CA ALA A 44 7.66 -6.03 -5.94
C ALA A 44 6.48 -6.98 -5.74
N GLU A 45 5.35 -6.52 -6.28
CA GLU A 45 4.34 -7.29 -6.99
C GLU A 45 4.13 -8.76 -6.58
N ASN A 46 2.85 -9.02 -6.28
CA ASN A 46 2.21 -10.33 -6.38
C ASN A 46 2.53 -11.33 -5.26
N VAL A 47 2.29 -10.90 -4.02
CA VAL A 47 1.85 -11.85 -3.00
C VAL A 47 0.33 -11.87 -3.13
N ALA A 48 -0.23 -12.98 -3.64
CA ALA A 48 -1.65 -13.27 -3.47
C ALA A 48 -1.97 -13.06 -1.99
N PRO A 49 -2.82 -12.09 -1.63
CA PRO A 49 -3.04 -11.74 -0.25
C PRO A 49 -3.65 -12.97 0.45
N GLU A 50 -3.19 -13.27 1.68
CA GLU A 50 -4.11 -13.85 2.68
C GLU A 50 -5.42 -13.08 2.57
N PRO A 51 -6.62 -13.69 2.70
CA PRO A 51 -7.87 -12.98 2.41
C PRO A 51 -7.99 -11.77 3.34
N GLY A 52 -7.44 -10.66 2.87
CA GLY A 52 -7.54 -9.35 3.43
C GLY A 52 -8.98 -8.98 3.18
N ASN A 53 -9.52 -8.15 4.07
CA ASN A 53 -10.85 -7.63 3.85
C ASN A 53 -10.87 -6.99 2.43
N PRO A 54 -11.71 -7.48 1.49
CA PRO A 54 -11.69 -7.03 0.10
C PRO A 54 -11.93 -5.52 -0.03
N LEU A 55 -12.56 -4.91 0.97
CA LEU A 55 -12.73 -3.46 1.05
C LEU A 55 -11.41 -2.73 1.30
N VAL A 56 -10.50 -3.30 2.10
CA VAL A 56 -9.17 -2.72 2.35
C VAL A 56 -8.33 -2.76 1.08
N GLU A 57 -8.42 -3.84 0.30
CA GLU A 57 -7.77 -3.95 -1.01
C GLU A 57 -8.35 -2.95 -2.00
N LEU A 58 -9.68 -2.79 -2.01
CA LEU A 58 -10.34 -1.79 -2.83
C LEU A 58 -9.81 -0.37 -2.51
N LEU A 59 -9.62 -0.05 -1.22
CA LEU A 59 -9.06 1.24 -0.81
C LEU A 59 -7.59 1.43 -1.20
N GLN A 60 -6.83 0.39 -1.57
CA GLN A 60 -5.48 0.58 -2.13
C GLN A 60 -5.50 1.09 -3.57
N LEU A 61 -6.63 0.98 -4.27
CA LEU A 61 -6.76 1.47 -5.65
C LEU A 61 -6.90 3.00 -5.70
N LYS A 62 -6.76 3.57 -6.90
CA LYS A 62 -7.02 4.99 -7.14
C LYS A 62 -8.52 5.29 -6.97
N VAL A 63 -8.82 6.55 -6.65
CA VAL A 63 -10.19 7.02 -6.37
C VAL A 63 -11.18 6.65 -7.49
N ASP A 64 -10.78 6.72 -8.76
CA ASP A 64 -11.65 6.38 -9.89
C ASP A 64 -12.03 4.89 -9.93
N ASP A 65 -11.10 4.00 -9.57
CA ASP A 65 -11.36 2.55 -9.53
C ASP A 65 -12.24 2.19 -8.33
N VAL A 66 -12.02 2.84 -7.18
CA VAL A 66 -12.90 2.70 -6.01
C VAL A 66 -14.33 3.12 -6.37
N LYS A 67 -14.48 4.27 -7.02
CA LYS A 67 -15.79 4.80 -7.48
C LYS A 67 -16.50 3.82 -8.42
N ALA A 68 -15.77 3.22 -9.36
CA ALA A 68 -16.32 2.25 -10.29
C ALA A 68 -16.84 0.97 -9.61
N ALA A 69 -16.28 0.62 -8.44
CA ALA A 69 -16.69 -0.57 -7.69
C ALA A 69 -17.87 -0.33 -6.75
N LEU A 70 -18.16 0.93 -6.33
CA LEU A 70 -19.23 1.25 -5.37
C LEU A 70 -20.61 0.66 -5.74
N PRO A 71 -21.07 0.68 -7.01
CA PRO A 71 -22.38 0.12 -7.37
C PRO A 71 -22.49 -1.40 -7.16
N ALA A 72 -21.36 -2.11 -7.11
CA ALA A 72 -21.32 -3.55 -6.92
C ALA A 72 -21.31 -3.96 -5.44
N LEU A 73 -21.07 -3.02 -4.52
CA LEU A 73 -21.04 -3.28 -3.08
C LEU A 73 -22.45 -3.35 -2.49
N THR A 74 -22.62 -4.14 -1.44
CA THR A 74 -23.82 -4.13 -0.61
C THR A 74 -23.87 -2.89 0.29
N ASP A 75 -25.04 -2.58 0.87
CA ASP A 75 -25.21 -1.43 1.76
C ASP A 75 -24.27 -1.52 2.97
N THR A 76 -24.13 -2.71 3.56
CA THR A 76 -23.21 -2.98 4.66
C THR A 76 -21.75 -2.81 4.26
N GLU A 77 -21.38 -3.19 3.04
CA GLU A 77 -20.02 -2.99 2.54
C GLU A 77 -19.73 -1.52 2.24
N LEU A 78 -20.71 -0.73 1.79
CA LEU A 78 -20.54 0.72 1.60
C LEU A 78 -20.31 1.44 2.93
N GLU A 79 -21.08 1.10 3.97
CA GLU A 79 -20.89 1.63 5.32
C GLU A 79 -19.50 1.28 5.85
N LEU A 80 -19.11 0.00 5.77
CA LEU A 80 -17.81 -0.48 6.24
C LEU A 80 -16.64 0.15 5.44
N LEU A 81 -16.79 0.33 4.13
CA LEU A 81 -15.79 1.00 3.29
C LEU A 81 -15.60 2.47 3.71
N GLY A 82 -16.69 3.17 4.02
CA GLY A 82 -16.67 4.53 4.54
C GLY A 82 -15.92 4.62 5.88
N GLU A 83 -16.24 3.72 6.82
CA GLU A 83 -15.57 3.66 8.13
C GLU A 83 -14.06 3.38 7.99
N LEU A 84 -13.68 2.41 7.15
CA LEU A 84 -12.29 2.06 6.89
C LEU A 84 -11.50 3.25 6.30
N GLU A 85 -12.09 3.98 5.36
CA GLU A 85 -11.45 5.15 4.77
C GLU A 85 -11.33 6.31 5.78
N GLN A 86 -12.32 6.51 6.66
CA GLN A 86 -12.27 7.53 7.72
C GLN A 86 -11.23 7.21 8.80
N LEU A 87 -11.07 5.93 9.15
CA LEU A 87 -10.08 5.46 10.12
C LEU A 87 -8.67 5.36 9.54
N SER A 88 -8.52 5.51 8.22
CA SER A 88 -7.22 5.58 7.58
C SER A 88 -6.44 6.83 8.03
N GLY A 89 -5.11 6.75 8.05
CA GLY A 89 -4.27 7.90 8.38
C GLY A 89 -4.30 9.03 7.34
N THR A 90 -4.92 8.81 6.18
CA THR A 90 -5.02 9.80 5.09
C THR A 90 -6.37 9.68 4.38
N PRO A 91 -7.46 10.13 5.01
CA PRO A 91 -8.81 9.98 4.46
C PRO A 91 -8.98 10.78 3.17
N ARG A 92 -9.30 10.09 2.08
CA ARG A 92 -9.49 10.67 0.75
C ARG A 92 -10.93 11.17 0.62
N LYS A 93 -11.09 12.49 0.62
CA LYS A 93 -12.39 13.17 0.46
C LYS A 93 -13.14 12.72 -0.80
N GLY A 94 -12.42 12.40 -1.88
CA GLY A 94 -13.02 11.93 -3.13
C GLY A 94 -13.65 10.53 -3.03
N VAL A 95 -13.16 9.67 -2.13
CA VAL A 95 -13.74 8.35 -1.85
C VAL A 95 -14.94 8.51 -0.93
N LEU A 96 -14.78 9.22 0.20
CA LEU A 96 -15.85 9.46 1.16
C LEU A 96 -17.08 10.15 0.53
N GLY A 97 -16.85 11.13 -0.35
CA GLY A 97 -17.93 11.79 -1.10
C GLY A 97 -18.68 10.82 -2.02
N ALA A 98 -17.95 9.95 -2.72
CA ALA A 98 -18.57 8.97 -3.61
C ALA A 98 -19.37 7.89 -2.85
N VAL A 99 -18.86 7.44 -1.70
CA VAL A 99 -19.60 6.53 -0.81
C VAL A 99 -20.90 7.19 -0.35
N ALA A 100 -20.85 8.45 0.10
CA ALA A 100 -22.04 9.18 0.53
C ALA A 100 -23.06 9.39 -0.60
N GLU A 101 -22.61 9.71 -1.82
CA GLU A 101 -23.45 9.84 -3.01
C GLU A 101 -24.17 8.52 -3.35
N GLU A 102 -23.44 7.39 -3.31
CA GLU A 102 -24.03 6.08 -3.60
C GLU A 102 -25.03 5.64 -2.52
N VAL A 103 -24.75 5.89 -1.24
CA VAL A 103 -25.69 5.63 -0.14
C VAL A 103 -26.97 6.46 -0.30
N LEU A 104 -26.85 7.75 -0.61
CA LEU A 104 -28.00 8.64 -0.82
C LEU A 104 -28.86 8.15 -2.00
N LYS A 105 -28.22 7.83 -3.13
CA LYS A 105 -28.89 7.30 -4.32
C LYS A 105 -29.70 6.03 -4.04
N ARG A 106 -29.18 5.14 -3.18
CA ARG A 106 -29.89 3.92 -2.77
C ARG A 106 -31.05 4.21 -1.83
N ALA A 107 -30.89 5.16 -0.92
CA ALA A 107 -31.95 5.60 -0.04
C ALA A 107 -33.13 6.21 -0.83
N GLU A 108 -32.85 7.02 -1.86
CA GLU A 108 -33.87 7.59 -2.75
C GLU A 108 -34.58 6.53 -3.61
N ALA A 109 -33.90 5.45 -3.98
CA ALA A 109 -34.45 4.36 -4.76
C ALA A 109 -35.32 3.37 -3.95
N LYS A 110 -35.27 3.45 -2.62
CA LYS A 110 -36.04 2.58 -1.71
C LYS A 110 -37.35 3.29 -1.33
N PRO A 111 -38.52 2.79 -1.77
CA PRO A 111 -39.83 3.44 -1.56
C PRO A 111 -40.33 3.36 -0.11
#